data_AF-A0A8H7IQ86-F1
#
_entry.id   AF-A0A8H7IQ86-F1
#
_cell.length_a   1.000
_cell.length_b   1.000
_cell.length_c   1.000
_cell.angle_alpha   90.00
_cell.angle_beta   90.00
_cell.angle_gamma   90.00
#
_symmetry.space_group_name_H-M   'P 1'
#
loop_
_entity.id
_entity.type
_entity.pdbx_description
1 polymer ?
#
loop_
_entity_poly.entity_id
_entity_poly.type
_entity_poly.pdbx_seq_one_letter_code
_entity_poly.pdbx_strand_id
1 'polypeptide(L)'
;MRSSLSLASLSLALGATAEPWSNGPGQETQTYQVIPTGSQLDFEISVNSETTKIDQKVWISGNLVSSKSDSAGMEPAVFYGFNECVDHSCGTLKAYSWSNITVHLSDADENYGNTFSLFNAASDGPTTSDGGKTWYIDSIRFAKDYLYEDDSVQECY
;
A
#
# COMPACT_ATOMS: atom_id res chain seq x y z
N MET A 1 -21.65 2.23 12.30
CA MET A 1 -20.44 3.07 12.20
C MET A 1 -19.74 2.76 10.88
N ARG A 2 -19.04 3.73 10.31
CA ARG A 2 -18.50 3.69 8.94
C ARG A 2 -17.01 4.03 8.98
N SER A 3 -16.18 3.12 8.50
CA SER A 3 -14.74 3.32 8.26
C SER A 3 -14.45 2.85 6.84
N SER A 4 -13.82 3.70 6.04
CA SER A 4 -13.45 3.40 4.67
C SER A 4 -12.03 3.91 4.49
N LEU A 5 -11.02 3.07 4.32
CA LEU A 5 -9.75 3.54 3.76
C LEU A 5 -9.99 3.64 2.24
N SER A 6 -9.67 4.76 1.61
CA SER A 6 -9.89 4.88 0.16
C SER A 6 -8.84 5.73 -0.51
N LEU A 7 -8.32 5.18 -1.60
CA LEU A 7 -7.31 5.72 -2.51
C LEU A 7 -5.95 5.98 -1.87
N ALA A 8 -4.97 5.18 -2.26
CA ALA A 8 -3.60 5.60 -2.43
C ALA A 8 -3.25 5.42 -3.92
N SER A 9 -2.82 6.48 -4.58
CA SER A 9 -2.31 6.44 -5.95
C SER A 9 -0.79 6.28 -5.91
N LEU A 10 -0.30 5.09 -6.27
CA LEU A 10 1.11 4.76 -6.39
C LEU A 10 1.55 4.89 -7.85
N SER A 11 2.37 5.89 -8.17
CA SER A 11 3.06 5.94 -9.47
C SER A 11 4.35 5.13 -9.36
N LEU A 12 4.34 3.89 -9.85
CA LEU A 12 5.48 2.99 -9.80
C LEU A 12 6.18 2.96 -11.17
N ALA A 13 7.36 3.57 -11.27
CA ALA A 13 8.26 3.37 -12.42
C ALA A 13 9.18 2.16 -12.15
N LEU A 14 8.64 0.95 -12.19
CA LEU A 14 9.41 -0.28 -11.97
C LEU A 14 9.20 -1.29 -13.10
N GLY A 15 10.33 -1.77 -13.64
CA GLY A 15 10.43 -3.01 -14.42
C GLY A 15 10.78 -4.17 -13.50
N ALA A 16 9.95 -4.42 -12.48
CA ALA A 16 10.06 -5.59 -11.62
C ALA A 16 9.04 -6.63 -12.07
N THR A 17 9.52 -7.82 -12.43
CA THR A 17 8.69 -9.00 -12.65
C THR A 17 8.23 -9.53 -11.29
N ALA A 18 6.94 -9.50 -10.99
CA ALA A 18 6.44 -10.20 -9.80
C ALA A 18 6.24 -11.68 -10.17
N GLU A 19 7.01 -12.58 -9.58
CA GLU A 19 6.80 -14.01 -9.75
C GLU A 19 5.69 -14.54 -8.81
N PRO A 20 5.11 -15.73 -9.06
CA PRO A 20 3.96 -16.24 -8.31
C PRO A 20 4.30 -16.47 -6.83
N TRP A 21 3.50 -15.85 -5.98
CA TRP A 21 3.50 -15.95 -4.53
C TRP A 21 3.65 -17.40 -3.99
N SER A 22 4.61 -17.64 -3.08
CA SER A 22 4.77 -18.92 -2.38
C SER A 22 3.67 -19.11 -1.32
N ASN A 23 2.90 -20.18 -1.45
CA ASN A 23 1.72 -20.49 -0.63
C ASN A 23 2.04 -20.74 0.86
N GLY A 24 1.98 -19.69 1.69
CA GLY A 24 1.73 -19.84 3.12
C GLY A 24 0.27 -20.19 3.40
N PRO A 25 -0.08 -20.83 4.53
CA PRO A 25 -1.47 -21.09 4.88
C PRO A 25 -2.25 -19.76 4.98
N GLY A 26 -3.24 -19.58 4.11
CA GLY A 26 -4.13 -18.41 4.09
C GLY A 26 -3.90 -17.41 2.96
N GLN A 27 -2.89 -17.60 2.10
CA GLN A 27 -2.69 -16.76 0.90
C GLN A 27 -3.31 -17.42 -0.33
N GLU A 28 -4.11 -16.65 -1.07
CA GLU A 28 -4.74 -17.09 -2.31
C GLU A 28 -4.04 -16.44 -3.51
N THR A 29 -3.40 -17.25 -4.35
CA THR A 29 -2.74 -16.77 -5.56
C THR A 29 -3.76 -16.33 -6.61
N GLN A 30 -3.49 -15.20 -7.25
CA GLN A 30 -4.18 -14.76 -8.46
C GLN A 30 -3.25 -14.81 -9.67
N THR A 31 -3.81 -14.74 -10.88
CA THR A 31 -3.03 -14.62 -12.11
C THR A 31 -2.11 -13.41 -12.04
N TYR A 32 -0.82 -13.62 -12.33
CA TYR A 32 0.15 -12.54 -12.42
C TYR A 32 -0.27 -11.49 -13.44
N GLN A 33 -0.13 -10.21 -13.05
CA GLN A 33 -0.40 -9.06 -13.92
C GLN A 33 0.90 -8.27 -14.09
N VAL A 34 1.34 -8.11 -15.34
CA VAL A 34 2.46 -7.22 -15.67
C VAL A 34 1.99 -5.78 -15.51
N ILE A 35 2.73 -4.98 -14.76
CA ILE A 35 2.49 -3.54 -14.63
C ILE A 35 3.33 -2.83 -15.70
N PRO A 36 2.72 -2.15 -16.69
CA PRO A 36 3.48 -1.40 -17.66
C PRO A 36 4.32 -0.30 -16.99
N THR A 37 5.54 -0.08 -17.48
CA THR A 37 6.40 0.98 -16.95
C THR A 37 5.72 2.34 -17.07
N GLY A 38 5.68 3.09 -15.96
CA GLY A 38 5.04 4.41 -15.90
C GLY A 38 3.52 4.37 -15.70
N SER A 39 2.94 3.17 -15.50
CA SER A 39 1.55 3.06 -15.07
C SER A 39 1.33 3.60 -13.66
N GLN A 40 0.15 4.19 -13.47
CA GLN A 40 -0.39 4.47 -12.15
C GLN A 40 -1.05 3.19 -11.61
N LEU A 41 -0.75 2.89 -10.35
CA LEU A 41 -1.43 1.89 -9.55
C LEU A 41 -2.31 2.59 -8.53
N ASP A 42 -3.54 2.13 -8.36
CA ASP A 42 -4.41 2.60 -7.29
C ASP A 42 -4.79 1.43 -6.39
N PHE A 43 -4.89 1.70 -5.09
CA PHE A 43 -5.25 0.72 -4.08
C PHE A 43 -6.44 1.23 -3.25
N GLU A 44 -7.34 0.30 -2.93
CA GLU A 44 -8.43 0.52 -1.97
C GLU A 44 -8.48 -0.66 -1.01
N ILE A 45 -8.60 -0.37 0.28
CA ILE A 45 -8.85 -1.34 1.34
C ILE A 45 -9.99 -0.80 2.19
N SER A 46 -11.15 -1.43 2.21
CA SER A 46 -12.31 -0.91 2.93
C SER A 46 -13.06 -2.00 3.67
N VAL A 47 -13.70 -1.64 4.79
CA VAL A 47 -14.62 -2.54 5.48
C VAL A 47 -15.99 -2.40 4.84
N ASN A 48 -16.46 -3.46 4.19
CA ASN A 48 -17.75 -3.52 3.55
C ASN A 48 -18.86 -3.55 4.61
N SER A 49 -19.73 -2.53 4.64
CA SER A 49 -20.76 -2.42 5.67
C SER A 49 -21.86 -3.47 5.58
N GLU A 50 -22.06 -4.08 4.42
CA GLU A 50 -23.11 -5.10 4.21
C GLU A 50 -22.62 -6.49 4.58
N THR A 51 -21.37 -6.81 4.20
CA THR A 51 -20.81 -8.15 4.40
C THR A 51 -19.89 -8.25 5.61
N THR A 52 -19.49 -7.13 6.20
CA THR A 52 -18.47 -7.00 7.27
C THR A 52 -17.08 -7.51 6.88
N LYS A 53 -16.86 -7.77 5.59
CA LYS A 53 -15.57 -8.21 5.03
C LYS A 53 -14.66 -7.03 4.74
N ILE A 54 -13.37 -7.31 4.62
CA ILE A 54 -12.39 -6.39 4.07
C ILE A 54 -12.36 -6.58 2.56
N ASP A 55 -12.71 -5.53 1.82
CA ASP A 55 -12.59 -5.45 0.37
C ASP A 55 -11.24 -4.82 0.01
N GLN A 56 -10.45 -5.52 -0.79
CA GLN A 56 -9.16 -5.06 -1.31
C GLN A 56 -9.24 -5.01 -2.83
N LYS A 57 -8.81 -3.90 -3.43
CA LYS A 57 -8.87 -3.69 -4.88
C LYS A 57 -7.62 -3.01 -5.38
N VAL A 58 -7.22 -3.38 -6.59
CA VAL A 58 -6.07 -2.82 -7.30
C VAL A 58 -6.46 -2.45 -8.71
N TRP A 59 -6.07 -1.24 -9.13
CA TRP A 59 -6.26 -0.76 -10.50
C TRP A 59 -4.92 -0.46 -11.16
N ILE A 60 -4.86 -0.68 -12.48
CA ILE A 60 -3.76 -0.22 -13.34
C ILE A 60 -4.35 0.77 -14.33
N SER A 61 -3.88 2.02 -14.25
CA SER A 61 -4.36 3.11 -15.11
C SER A 61 -5.91 3.21 -15.13
N GLY A 62 -6.54 3.09 -13.96
CA GLY A 62 -8.00 3.13 -13.79
C GLY A 62 -8.75 1.85 -14.12
N ASN A 63 -8.11 0.78 -14.61
CA ASN A 63 -8.75 -0.51 -14.87
C ASN A 63 -8.59 -1.44 -13.67
N LEU A 64 -9.70 -1.98 -13.14
CA LEU A 64 -9.67 -2.93 -12.02
C LEU A 64 -9.01 -4.24 -12.48
N VAL A 65 -7.87 -4.59 -11.88
CA VAL A 65 -7.10 -5.79 -12.24
C VAL A 65 -7.12 -6.87 -11.15
N SER A 66 -7.43 -6.50 -9.91
CA SER A 66 -7.57 -7.42 -8.79
C SER A 66 -8.62 -6.94 -7.80
N SER A 67 -9.39 -7.88 -7.27
CA SER A 67 -10.36 -7.67 -6.20
C SER A 67 -10.41 -8.89 -5.31
N LYS A 68 -10.46 -8.68 -3.99
CA LYS A 68 -10.62 -9.74 -2.98
C LYS A 68 -11.50 -9.24 -1.84
N SER A 69 -12.35 -10.11 -1.32
CA SER A 69 -13.21 -9.84 -0.16
C SER A 69 -13.11 -10.99 0.85
N ASP A 70 -12.54 -10.74 2.02
CA ASP A 70 -12.32 -11.76 3.06
C ASP A 70 -12.38 -11.18 4.49
N SER A 71 -11.93 -11.96 5.49
CA SER A 71 -11.70 -11.46 6.85
C SER A 71 -12.93 -10.83 7.53
N ALA A 72 -14.11 -11.48 7.42
CA ALA A 72 -15.35 -10.96 7.99
C ALA A 72 -15.23 -10.68 9.50
N GLY A 73 -15.62 -9.46 9.91
CA GLY A 73 -15.57 -9.01 11.31
C GLY A 73 -14.19 -8.54 11.79
N MET A 74 -13.17 -8.50 10.93
CA MET A 74 -11.88 -7.89 11.25
C MET A 74 -11.98 -6.36 11.21
N GLU A 75 -11.31 -5.71 12.16
CA GLU A 75 -11.17 -4.25 12.23
C GLU A 75 -9.73 -3.87 11.86
N PRO A 76 -9.50 -3.25 10.68
CA PRO A 76 -8.17 -2.78 10.31
C PRO A 76 -7.65 -1.75 11.32
N ALA A 77 -6.51 -2.06 11.94
CA ALA A 77 -5.92 -1.22 12.99
C ALA A 77 -4.73 -0.39 12.51
N VAL A 78 -4.04 -0.84 11.44
CA VAL A 78 -2.79 -0.23 10.97
C VAL A 78 -2.81 -0.13 9.44
N PHE A 79 -2.36 1.02 8.94
CA PHE A 79 -1.96 1.21 7.56
C PHE A 79 -0.44 1.36 7.52
N TYR A 80 0.26 0.44 6.85
CA TYR A 80 1.72 0.51 6.70
C TYR A 80 2.14 0.02 5.31
N GLY A 81 3.28 0.50 4.85
CA GLY A 81 3.95 0.01 3.65
C GLY A 81 5.31 -0.57 4.00
N PHE A 82 5.69 -1.65 3.33
CA PHE A 82 7.00 -2.29 3.48
C PHE A 82 7.43 -2.90 2.14
N ASN A 83 8.74 -2.91 1.87
CA ASN A 83 9.32 -3.55 0.70
C ASN A 83 9.80 -4.95 1.08
N GLU A 84 9.21 -5.98 0.51
CA GLU A 84 9.53 -7.38 0.83
C GLU A 84 10.23 -8.07 -0.35
N CYS A 85 11.26 -8.88 -0.05
CA CYS A 85 11.90 -9.79 -1.00
C CYS A 85 11.35 -11.20 -0.81
N VAL A 86 10.64 -11.73 -1.83
CA VAL A 86 9.92 -13.00 -1.72
C VAL A 86 10.82 -14.23 -1.90
N ASP A 87 11.94 -14.12 -2.62
CA ASP A 87 12.74 -15.30 -2.98
C ASP A 87 14.24 -14.99 -3.12
N HIS A 88 14.94 -14.79 -1.98
CA HIS A 88 16.41 -14.75 -1.73
C HIS A 88 17.34 -14.07 -2.76
N SER A 89 16.80 -13.41 -3.77
CA SER A 89 17.46 -12.74 -4.90
C SER A 89 17.21 -11.25 -4.73
N CYS A 90 17.88 -10.74 -3.71
CA CYS A 90 17.75 -9.36 -3.32
C CYS A 90 18.49 -8.44 -4.30
N GLY A 91 17.91 -7.26 -4.52
CA GLY A 91 18.39 -6.27 -5.48
C GLY A 91 18.01 -4.86 -5.08
N THR A 92 18.09 -3.93 -6.03
CA THR A 92 17.72 -2.53 -5.80
C THR A 92 16.29 -2.24 -6.20
N LEU A 93 15.54 -1.57 -5.33
CA LEU A 93 14.25 -0.96 -5.66
C LEU A 93 14.47 0.53 -5.95
N LYS A 94 14.13 0.98 -7.16
CA LYS A 94 14.22 2.42 -7.49
C LYS A 94 13.31 3.24 -6.57
N ALA A 95 13.69 4.50 -6.33
CA ALA A 95 12.82 5.45 -5.64
C ALA A 95 11.43 5.53 -6.28
N TYR A 96 10.40 5.65 -5.45
CA TYR A 96 9.00 5.71 -5.86
C TYR A 96 8.20 6.59 -4.91
N SER A 97 6.94 6.88 -5.25
CA SER A 97 6.08 7.70 -4.42
C SER A 97 4.65 7.21 -4.38
N TRP A 98 4.05 7.29 -3.19
CA TRP A 98 2.61 7.26 -3.02
C TRP A 98 2.10 8.70 -3.05
N SER A 99 0.90 8.89 -3.58
CA SER A 99 0.27 10.19 -3.73
C SER A 99 -1.24 10.07 -3.51
N ASN A 100 -1.87 11.18 -3.14
CA ASN A 100 -3.33 11.26 -2.99
C ASN A 100 -3.88 10.15 -2.07
N ILE A 101 -3.31 10.01 -0.87
CA ILE A 101 -3.73 8.99 0.09
C ILE A 101 -4.86 9.56 0.95
N THR A 102 -5.99 8.84 1.05
CA THR A 102 -7.06 9.18 2.00
C THR A 102 -7.37 8.03 2.95
N VAL A 103 -7.46 8.36 4.24
CA VAL A 103 -7.80 7.43 5.32
C VAL A 103 -9.07 7.93 5.99
N HIS A 104 -10.17 7.16 5.94
CA HIS A 104 -11.35 7.44 6.75
C HIS A 104 -11.48 6.46 7.91
N LEU A 105 -11.53 7.01 9.12
CA LEU A 105 -11.67 6.25 10.37
C LEU A 105 -13.14 5.98 10.69
N SER A 106 -13.43 5.02 11.58
CA SER A 106 -14.79 4.66 12.06
C SER A 106 -15.46 5.79 12.80
N ASP A 107 -14.64 6.52 13.52
CA ASP A 107 -14.94 7.61 14.44
C ASP A 107 -13.78 8.60 14.36
N ALA A 108 -14.03 9.85 14.74
CA ALA A 108 -13.03 10.89 14.69
C ALA A 108 -11.91 10.62 15.73
N ASP A 109 -10.65 10.70 15.30
CA ASP A 109 -9.48 10.63 16.18
C ASP A 109 -8.42 11.65 15.74
N GLU A 110 -8.33 12.76 16.45
CA GLU A 110 -7.36 13.83 16.21
C GLU A 110 -5.90 13.39 16.45
N ASN A 111 -5.67 12.31 17.20
CA ASN A 111 -4.34 11.82 17.50
C ASN A 111 -3.82 10.82 16.46
N TYR A 112 -4.65 10.33 15.54
CA TYR A 112 -4.23 9.35 14.54
C TYR A 112 -3.01 9.83 13.74
N GLY A 113 -2.96 11.11 13.35
CA GLY A 113 -1.82 11.68 12.65
C GLY A 113 -0.49 11.59 13.40
N ASN A 114 -0.51 11.54 14.74
CA ASN A 114 0.69 11.38 15.57
C ASN A 114 1.29 9.96 15.50
N THR A 115 0.53 8.99 14.98
CA THR A 115 1.01 7.61 14.75
C THR A 115 1.79 7.47 13.44
N PHE A 116 1.78 8.50 12.59
CA PHE A 116 2.42 8.47 11.29
C PHE A 116 3.94 8.48 11.44
N SER A 117 4.56 7.34 11.12
CA SER A 117 6.00 7.14 11.14
C SER A 117 6.53 6.78 9.76
N LEU A 118 7.71 7.29 9.41
CA LEU A 118 8.37 7.03 8.14
C LEU A 118 9.74 6.40 8.36
N PHE A 119 10.09 5.45 7.52
CA PHE A 119 11.43 4.88 7.42
C PHE A 119 11.90 4.98 5.97
N ASN A 120 13.09 5.53 5.77
CA ASN A 120 13.66 5.78 4.44
C ASN A 120 12.71 6.50 3.45
N ALA A 121 11.87 7.39 3.98
CA ALA A 121 10.83 8.09 3.23
C ALA A 121 10.61 9.52 3.77
N ALA A 122 10.02 10.37 2.93
CA ALA A 122 9.69 11.75 3.26
C ALA A 122 8.24 12.09 2.91
N SER A 123 7.59 12.87 3.76
CA SER A 123 6.23 13.39 3.58
C SER A 123 6.08 14.69 4.35
N ASP A 124 5.12 15.52 3.94
CA ASP A 124 4.69 16.70 4.70
C ASP A 124 3.71 16.33 5.83
N GLY A 125 3.36 15.04 5.93
CA GLY A 125 2.54 14.46 6.99
C GLY A 125 1.04 14.43 6.66
N PRO A 126 0.26 13.72 7.49
CA PRO A 126 -1.19 13.63 7.34
C PRO A 126 -1.86 14.93 7.83
N THR A 127 -2.89 15.37 7.13
CA THR A 127 -3.71 16.52 7.50
C THR A 127 -5.17 16.13 7.64
N THR A 128 -5.91 16.85 8.48
CA THR A 128 -7.35 16.66 8.67
C THR A 128 -8.03 18.00 8.86
N SER A 129 -9.29 18.09 8.42
CA SER A 129 -10.14 19.27 8.60
C SER A 129 -11.47 18.95 9.28
N ASP A 130 -11.72 17.69 9.62
CA ASP A 130 -13.00 17.19 10.14
C ASP A 130 -12.85 16.52 11.53
N GLY A 131 -11.89 17.01 12.32
CA GLY A 131 -11.62 16.51 13.67
C GLY A 131 -10.93 15.15 13.70
N GLY A 132 -10.21 14.78 12.63
CA GLY A 132 -9.51 13.49 12.55
C GLY A 132 -10.40 12.33 12.10
N LYS A 133 -11.54 12.61 11.45
CA LYS A 133 -12.40 11.58 10.85
C LYS A 133 -11.87 11.14 9.48
N THR A 134 -11.30 12.08 8.73
CA THR A 134 -10.63 11.88 7.45
C THR A 134 -9.23 12.47 7.51
N TRP A 135 -8.25 11.68 7.08
CA TRP A 135 -6.86 12.09 6.97
C TRP A 135 -6.39 12.03 5.53
N TYR A 136 -5.73 13.10 5.09
CA TYR A 136 -5.17 13.25 3.75
C TYR A 136 -3.65 13.29 3.83
N ILE A 137 -2.98 12.49 2.99
CA ILE A 137 -1.53 12.53 2.81
C ILE A 137 -1.27 12.77 1.32
N ASP A 138 -0.79 13.96 1.00
CA ASP A 138 -0.58 14.38 -0.39
C ASP A 138 0.45 13.51 -1.09
N SER A 139 1.57 13.22 -0.40
CA SER A 139 2.63 12.38 -0.93
C SER A 139 3.49 11.74 0.16
N ILE A 140 3.92 10.50 -0.11
CA ILE A 140 5.02 9.83 0.59
C ILE A 140 6.06 9.47 -0.48
N ARG A 141 7.28 9.99 -0.33
CA ARG A 141 8.39 9.80 -1.27
C ARG A 141 9.40 8.84 -0.65
N PHE A 142 9.56 7.68 -1.24
CA PHE A 142 10.50 6.65 -0.80
C PHE A 142 11.82 6.82 -1.53
N ALA A 143 12.92 6.76 -0.78
CA ALA A 143 14.24 6.71 -1.40
C ALA A 143 14.44 5.36 -2.10
N LYS A 144 15.54 5.27 -2.84
CA LYS A 144 16.01 3.99 -3.37
C LYS A 144 16.24 3.02 -2.21
N ASP A 145 15.84 1.77 -2.40
CA ASP A 145 16.01 0.69 -1.42
C ASP A 145 17.01 -0.35 -1.93
N TYR A 146 17.75 -0.95 -0.99
CA TYR A 146 18.74 -2.00 -1.23
C TYR A 146 18.34 -3.18 -0.35
N LEU A 147 17.75 -4.20 -0.95
CA LEU A 147 17.06 -5.24 -0.18
C LEU A 147 17.95 -6.44 0.16
N TYR A 148 19.28 -6.27 0.19
CA TYR A 148 20.24 -7.37 0.37
C TYR A 148 20.26 -7.92 1.80
N GLU A 149 20.35 -9.25 1.95
CA GLU A 149 20.36 -9.91 3.28
C GLU A 149 21.55 -9.52 4.17
N ASP A 150 22.64 -9.05 3.57
CA ASP A 150 23.86 -8.62 4.24
C ASP A 150 23.93 -7.11 4.47
N ASP A 151 22.81 -6.40 4.27
CA ASP A 151 22.71 -4.93 4.29
C ASP A 151 23.67 -4.23 3.31
N SER A 152 24.15 -4.94 2.28
CA SER A 152 25.03 -4.33 1.29
C SER A 152 24.31 -3.26 0.46
N VAL A 153 25.05 -2.19 0.14
CA VAL A 153 24.59 -1.12 -0.73
C VAL A 153 25.30 -1.27 -2.07
N GLN A 154 24.76 -2.11 -2.95
CA GLN A 154 25.33 -2.39 -4.27
C GLN A 154 24.28 -2.31 -5.39
N GLU A 155 24.73 -2.02 -6.60
CA GLU A 155 23.90 -1.95 -7.79
C GLU A 155 23.82 -3.31 -8.49
N CYS A 156 22.66 -3.66 -9.04
CA CYS A 156 22.57 -4.72 -10.03
C CYS A 156 23.17 -4.20 -11.35
N TYR A 157 24.30 -4.77 -11.79
CA TYR A 157 24.94 -4.46 -13.08
C TYR A 157 24.30 -5.21 -14.23
#